data_AF-A0A2V4P7V1-F1
#
_entry.id   AF-A0A2V4P7V1-F1
#
_cell.length_a   1.000
_cell.length_b   1.000
_cell.length_c   1.000
_cell.angle_alpha   90.00
_cell.angle_beta   90.00
_cell.angle_gamma   90.00
#
_symmetry.space_group_name_H-M   'P 1'
#
loop_
_entity.id
_entity.type
_entity.pdbx_description
1 polymer ?
#
loop_
_entity_poly.entity_id
_entity_poly.type
_entity_poly.pdbx_seq_one_letter_code
_entity_poly.pdbx_strand_id
1 'polypeptide(L)' 'MCECCNEPAPFETDEGKPFLEVHHLIRLIDNGKDKPENCAGVCPNCHRRLHSGKGREDLTINLLAKIEGKESGL' A
#
# COMPACT_ATOMS: atom_id res chain seq x y z
N MET A 1 -4.12 8.32 5.67
CA MET A 1 -3.83 7.21 6.60
C MET A 1 -3.08 6.13 5.82
N CYS A 2 -2.05 5.49 6.38
CA CYS A 2 -1.38 4.35 5.74
C CYS A 2 -2.33 3.14 5.68
N GLU A 3 -2.55 2.58 4.48
CA GLU A 3 -3.50 1.48 4.30
C GLU A 3 -2.98 0.13 4.85
N CYS A 4 -1.67 0.02 5.09
CA CYS A 4 -1.04 -1.17 5.66
C CYS A 4 -1.11 -1.20 7.21
N CYS A 5 -0.63 -0.15 7.89
CA CYS A 5 -0.54 -0.13 9.35
C CYS A 5 -1.60 0.71 10.05
N ASN A 6 -2.45 1.43 9.32
CA ASN A 6 -3.45 2.37 9.85
C ASN A 6 -2.87 3.51 10.70
N GLU A 7 -1.58 3.81 10.55
CA GLU A 7 -0.95 4.98 11.16
C GLU A 7 -1.00 6.20 10.22
N PRO A 8 -1.01 7.43 10.76
CA PRO A 8 -0.90 8.65 9.95
C PRO A 8 0.37 8.67 9.09
N ALA A 9 0.39 9.57 8.10
CA ALA A 9 1.63 9.85 7.39
C ALA A 9 2.71 10.31 8.38
N PRO A 10 3.98 9.90 8.21
CA PRO A 10 5.04 10.23 9.15
C PRO A 10 5.41 11.73 9.14
N PHE A 11 5.11 12.43 8.06
CA PHE A 11 5.34 13.85 7.90
C PHE A 11 4.42 14.42 6.80
N GLU A 12 4.38 15.74 6.72
CA GLU A 12 3.75 16.49 5.63
C GLU A 12 4.79 17.00 4.65
N THR A 13 4.44 17.08 3.36
CA THR A 13 5.27 17.73 2.35
C THR A 13 5.38 19.24 2.62
N ASP A 14 6.25 19.92 1.89
CA ASP A 14 6.34 21.38 1.85
C ASP A 14 5.01 22.05 1.45
N GLU A 15 4.17 21.36 0.67
CA GLU A 15 2.80 21.76 0.35
C GLU A 15 1.77 21.49 1.48
N GLY A 16 2.19 20.99 2.65
CA GLY A 16 1.31 20.67 3.77
C GLY A 16 0.43 19.42 3.55
N LYS A 17 0.84 18.50 2.66
CA LYS A 17 0.09 17.27 2.37
C LYS A 17 0.68 16.06 3.11
N PRO A 18 -0.12 15.16 3.68
CA PRO A 18 0.38 13.92 4.29
C PRO A 18 1.16 13.07 3.28
N PHE A 19 2.40 12.69 3.61
CA PHE A 19 3.24 11.88 2.72
C PHE A 19 2.96 10.37 2.85
N LEU A 20 2.51 9.75 1.75
CA LEU A 20 2.43 8.30 1.56
C LEU A 20 2.94 7.95 0.16
N GLU A 21 3.42 6.73 -0.01
CA GLU A 21 3.92 6.18 -1.26
C GLU A 21 2.87 5.24 -1.87
N VAL A 22 2.65 5.33 -3.17
CA VAL A 22 1.81 4.35 -3.89
C VAL A 22 2.63 3.09 -4.15
N HIS A 23 2.05 1.94 -3.82
CA HIS A 23 2.68 0.64 -4.01
C HIS A 23 1.74 -0.34 -4.72
N HIS A 24 2.20 -0.93 -5.83
CA HIS A 24 1.53 -2.05 -6.49
C HIS A 24 1.80 -3.36 -5.72
N LEU A 25 0.75 -3.99 -5.19
CA LEU A 25 0.84 -5.18 -4.34
C LEU A 25 1.21 -6.43 -5.13
N ILE A 26 0.69 -6.55 -6.35
CA ILE A 26 1.15 -7.48 -7.38
C ILE A 26 1.96 -6.67 -8.38
N ARG A 27 3.22 -7.07 -8.61
CA ARG A 27 4.11 -6.37 -9.53
C ARG A 27 3.56 -6.42 -10.96
N LEU A 28 3.74 -5.35 -11.71
CA LEU A 28 3.29 -5.29 -13.12
C LEU A 28 3.93 -6.38 -13.99
N ILE A 29 5.19 -6.73 -13.73
CA ILE A 29 5.90 -7.83 -14.41
C ILE A 29 5.30 -9.21 -14.11
N ASP A 30 4.60 -9.34 -12.98
CA ASP A 30 3.92 -10.56 -12.54
C ASP A 30 2.42 -10.53 -12.93
N ASN A 31 2.04 -9.79 -13.98
CA ASN A 31 0.67 -9.54 -14.43
C ASN A 31 -0.22 -8.79 -13.42
N GLY A 32 0.37 -8.03 -12.50
CA GLY A 32 -0.37 -7.09 -11.66
C GLY A 32 -1.09 -6.04 -12.50
N LYS A 33 -2.35 -5.74 -12.17
CA LYS A 33 -3.12 -4.70 -12.85
C LYS A 33 -2.61 -3.33 -12.40
N ASP A 34 -2.49 -2.38 -13.33
CA ASP A 34 -2.28 -0.98 -13.00
C ASP A 34 -3.64 -0.32 -12.71
N LYS A 35 -4.26 -0.69 -11.58
CA LYS A 35 -5.59 -0.27 -11.16
C LYS A 35 -5.65 -0.07 -9.64
N PRO A 36 -6.58 0.76 -9.13
CA PRO A 36 -6.74 1.01 -7.69
C PRO A 36 -6.83 -0.27 -6.86
N GLU A 37 -7.50 -1.32 -7.36
CA GLU A 37 -7.65 -2.60 -6.65
C GLU A 37 -6.33 -3.33 -6.37
N ASN A 38 -5.23 -2.95 -7.04
CA ASN A 38 -3.89 -3.51 -6.85
C ASN A 38 -2.89 -2.49 -6.26
N CYS A 39 -3.36 -1.30 -5.90
CA CYS A 39 -2.52 -0.20 -5.40
C CYS A 39 -2.89 0.14 -3.96
N ALA A 40 -1.89 0.42 -3.13
CA ALA A 40 -2.10 0.91 -1.78
C ALA A 40 -1.23 2.15 -1.49
N GLY A 41 -1.81 3.12 -0.78
CA GLY A 41 -1.10 4.24 -0.17
C GLY A 41 -0.48 3.83 1.16
N VAL A 42 0.84 3.71 1.22
CA VAL A 42 1.59 3.19 2.37
C VAL A 42 2.66 4.16 2.87
N CYS A 43 2.97 4.14 4.16
CA CYS A 43 4.10 4.92 4.67
C CYS A 43 5.44 4.29 4.24
N PRO A 44 6.56 5.04 4.24
CA PRO A 44 7.87 4.53 3.80
C PRO A 44 8.31 3.25 4.51
N ASN A 45 8.01 3.14 5.82
CA ASN A 45 8.33 1.96 6.61
C ASN A 45 7.55 0.72 6.14
N CYS A 46 6.25 0.88 5.88
CA CYS A 46 5.41 -0.20 5.38
C CYS A 46 5.77 -0.57 3.94
N HIS A 47 6.06 0.42 3.10
CA HIS A 47 6.51 0.18 1.73
C HIS A 47 7.79 -0.67 1.71
N ARG A 48 8.78 -0.32 2.53
CA ARG A 48 10.01 -1.13 2.63
C ARG A 48 9.77 -2.51 3.21
N ARG A 49 8.84 -2.66 4.16
CA ARG A 49 8.44 -3.97 4.72
C ARG A 49 7.77 -4.85 3.67
N LEU A 50 6.94 -4.30 2.78
CA LEU A 50 6.32 -5.03 1.67
C LEU A 50 7.37 -5.51 0.66
N HIS A 51 8.44 -4.73 0.44
CA HIS A 51 9.55 -5.16 -0.43
C HIS A 51 10.49 -6.17 0.21
N SER A 52 10.87 -5.99 1.47
CA SER A 52 12.04 -6.67 2.06
C SER A 52 11.83 -7.21 3.47
N GLY A 53 10.65 -7.02 4.06
CA GLY A 53 10.35 -7.46 5.41
C GLY A 53 10.13 -8.97 5.53
N LYS A 54 10.41 -9.52 6.70
CA LYS A 54 9.99 -10.88 7.06
C LYS A 54 8.47 -10.96 7.05
N GLY A 55 7.91 -12.00 6.41
CA GLY A 55 6.47 -12.18 6.26
C GLY A 55 5.81 -11.21 5.27
N ARG A 56 6.57 -10.66 4.31
CA ARG A 56 6.03 -9.75 3.28
C ARG A 56 4.92 -10.39 2.46
N GLU A 57 4.98 -11.69 2.18
CA GLU A 57 3.98 -12.40 1.37
C GLU A 57 2.62 -12.40 2.07
N ASP A 58 2.57 -12.81 3.34
CA ASP A 58 1.36 -12.75 4.17
C ASP A 58 0.85 -11.31 4.31
N LEU A 59 1.76 -10.34 4.47
CA LEU A 59 1.40 -8.93 4.57
C LEU A 59 0.75 -8.43 3.27
N THR A 60 1.32 -8.78 2.11
CA THR A 60 0.78 -8.44 0.79
C THR A 60 -0.59 -9.06 0.58
N ILE A 61 -0.77 -10.34 0.91
CA ILE A 61 -2.06 -11.04 0.75
C ILE A 61 -3.15 -10.37 1.59
N ASN A 62 -2.85 -10.10 2.87
CA ASN A 62 -3.81 -9.43 3.77
C ASN A 62 -4.16 -8.02 3.28
N LEU A 63 -3.17 -7.27 2.80
CA LEU A 63 -3.39 -5.92 2.29
C LEU A 63 -4.19 -5.93 0.99
N LEU A 64 -3.93 -6.87 0.08
CA LEU A 64 -4.68 -7.03 -1.17
C LEU A 64 -6.17 -7.27 -0.89
N ALA A 65 -6.50 -8.20 0.02
CA ALA A 65 -7.88 -8.47 0.39
C ALA A 65 -8.59 -7.23 0.99
N LYS A 66 -7.86 -6.41 1.76
CA LYS A 66 -8.38 -5.15 2.32
C LYS A 66 -8.67 -4.12 1.22
N ILE A 67 -7.77 -3.97 0.25
CA ILE A 67 -7.95 -3.04 -0.87
C ILE A 67 -9.09 -3.50 -1.78
N GLU A 68 -9.14 -4.78 -2.15
CA GLU A 68 -10.24 -5.34 -2.96
C GLU A 68 -11.61 -5.09 -2.30
N GLY A 69 -11.73 -5.32 -0.98
CA GLY A 69 -12.96 -5.05 -0.25
C GLY A 69 -13.35 -3.57 -0.20
N LYS A 70 -12.37 -2.67 -0.11
CA LYS A 70 -12.58 -1.22 -0.12
C LYS A 70 -13.05 -0.73 -1.50
N GLU A 71 -12.38 -1.17 -2.57
CA GLU A 71 -12.65 -0.71 -3.93
C GLU A 71 -13.88 -1.39 -4.55
N SER A 72 -14.25 -2.60 -4.12
CA SER A 72 -15.50 -3.26 -4.56
C SER A 72 -16.77 -2.59 -4.01
N GLY A 73 -16.63 -1.75 -2.98
CA GLY A 73 -17.73 -0.98 -2.38
C GLY A 73 -17.90 0.43 -2.97
N LEU A 74 -17.06 0.82 -3.93
CA LEU A 74 -17.17 2.05 -4.72
C LEU A 74 -17.96 1.81 -6.01
#